data_AF-A0A7S2CPX0-F1
#
_entry.id   AF-A0A7S2CPX0-F1
#
_cell.length_a   1.000
_cell.length_b   1.000
_cell.length_c   1.000
_cell.angle_alpha   90.00
_cell.angle_beta   90.00
_cell.angle_gamma   90.00
#
_symmetry.space_group_name_H-M   'P 1'
#
loop_
_entity.id
_entity.type
_entity.pdbx_description
1 polymer ?
#
loop_
_entity_poly.entity_id
_entity_poly.type
_entity_poly.pdbx_seq_one_letter_code
_entity_poly.pdbx_strand_id
1 'polypeptide(L)'
;FFCEVPAQSGGSTPIIPSHAVAKYLRSSHPVLAAKLAEHGVRYVRVLPDEYDATSPIGKPWQATFEVNSREEAEAAMAADGMSWEWLEGGVRTTTKRMDALVTDEAGREIFFNSII
;
A
#
# COMPACT_ATOMS: atom_id res chain seq x y z
N PHE A 1 10.14 15.62 -5.54
CA PHE A 1 9.62 15.68 -6.92
C PHE A 1 10.45 16.66 -7.72
N PHE A 2 10.79 16.31 -8.96
CA PHE A 2 11.50 17.18 -9.90
C PHE A 2 10.86 17.00 -11.28
N CYS A 3 10.67 18.11 -12.01
CA CYS A 3 10.10 18.10 -13.35
C CYS A 3 11.19 18.52 -14.33
N GLU A 4 11.75 17.54 -15.06
CA GLU A 4 12.75 17.79 -16.11
C GLU A 4 12.07 18.30 -17.38
N VAL A 5 10.98 17.64 -17.78
CA VAL A 5 10.16 18.01 -18.94
C VAL A 5 8.72 18.26 -18.47
N PRO A 6 8.19 19.48 -18.62
CA PRO A 6 6.82 19.79 -18.24
C PRO A 6 5.82 19.11 -19.18
N ALA A 7 4.69 18.67 -18.63
CA ALA A 7 3.58 18.15 -19.42
C ALA A 7 2.96 19.26 -20.29
N GLN A 8 2.55 18.92 -21.51
CA GLN A 8 1.86 19.86 -22.41
C GLN A 8 0.48 20.28 -21.87
N SER A 9 -0.18 19.38 -21.13
CA SER A 9 -1.43 19.62 -20.42
C SER A 9 -1.56 18.60 -19.28
N GLY A 10 -2.17 18.99 -18.16
CA GLY A 10 -2.26 18.15 -16.97
C GLY A 10 -0.90 17.84 -16.34
N GLY A 11 -0.69 16.59 -15.91
CA GLY A 11 0.60 16.12 -15.39
C GLY A 11 1.03 16.69 -14.04
N SER A 12 0.13 17.38 -13.33
CA SER A 12 0.40 17.80 -11.96
C SER A 12 0.58 16.59 -11.04
N THR A 13 1.30 16.80 -9.94
CA THR A 13 1.36 15.84 -8.83
C THR A 13 0.54 16.42 -7.68
N PRO A 14 -0.75 16.07 -7.54
CA PRO A 14 -1.56 16.54 -6.42
C PRO A 14 -1.00 16.03 -5.10
N ILE A 15 -0.93 16.92 -4.11
CA ILE A 15 -0.47 16.60 -2.76
C ILE A 15 -1.56 17.00 -1.78
N ILE A 16 -1.84 16.12 -0.83
CA ILE A 16 -2.81 16.36 0.25
C ILE A 16 -2.15 16.09 1.62
N PRO A 17 -2.30 16.97 2.61
CA PRO A 17 -1.75 16.73 3.95
C PRO A 17 -2.49 15.58 4.65
N SER A 18 -1.77 14.51 5.00
CA SER A 18 -2.36 13.31 5.59
C SER A 18 -3.12 13.56 6.91
N HIS A 19 -2.64 14.49 7.75
CA HIS A 19 -3.35 14.88 9.00
C HIS A 19 -4.70 15.57 8.73
N ALA A 20 -4.82 16.30 7.61
CA ALA A 20 -6.08 16.92 7.23
C ALA A 20 -7.11 15.86 6.81
N VAL A 21 -6.66 14.81 6.12
CA VAL A 21 -7.49 13.64 5.77
C VAL A 21 -7.95 12.91 7.02
N ALA A 22 -7.06 12.65 7.99
CA ALA A 22 -7.44 12.03 9.26
C ALA A 22 -8.49 12.86 10.02
N LYS A 23 -8.29 14.18 10.11
CA LYS A 23 -9.26 15.10 10.72
C LYS A 23 -10.62 15.04 10.01
N TYR A 24 -10.63 15.06 8.68
CA TYR A 24 -11.86 14.95 7.88
C TYR A 24 -12.55 13.61 8.10
N LEU A 25 -11.81 12.50 8.11
CA LEU A 25 -12.35 11.17 8.36
C LEU A 25 -13.02 11.09 9.74
N ARG A 26 -12.37 11.62 10.77
CA ARG A 26 -12.91 11.69 12.15
C ARG A 26 -14.19 12.53 12.23
N SER A 27 -14.25 13.67 11.55
CA SER A 27 -15.44 14.55 11.61
C SER A 27 -16.59 14.03 10.76
N SER A 28 -16.31 13.54 9.56
CA SER A 28 -17.32 13.25 8.54
C SER A 28 -17.77 11.79 8.58
N HIS A 29 -16.90 10.88 9.04
CA HIS A 29 -17.16 9.44 9.10
C HIS A 29 -16.67 8.82 10.43
N PRO A 30 -17.15 9.29 11.59
CA PRO A 30 -16.62 8.91 12.90
C PRO A 30 -16.68 7.40 13.19
N VAL A 31 -17.73 6.71 12.71
CA VAL A 31 -17.88 5.26 12.87
C VAL A 31 -16.81 4.50 12.08
N LEU A 32 -16.51 4.92 10.85
CA LEU A 32 -15.45 4.33 10.05
C LEU A 32 -14.08 4.61 10.68
N ALA A 33 -13.85 5.84 11.12
CA ALA A 33 -12.61 6.22 11.78
C ALA A 33 -12.34 5.37 13.04
N ALA A 34 -13.39 5.11 13.85
CA ALA A 34 -13.29 4.25 15.02
C ALA A 34 -12.94 2.80 14.64
N LYS A 35 -13.63 2.23 13.65
CA LYS A 35 -13.33 0.87 13.16
C LYS A 35 -11.92 0.73 12.62
N LEU A 36 -11.44 1.72 11.87
CA LEU A 36 -10.08 1.74 11.34
C LEU A 36 -9.02 1.84 12.44
N ALA A 37 -9.26 2.69 13.45
CA ALA A 37 -8.38 2.78 14.61
C ALA A 37 -8.33 1.48 15.41
N GLU A 38 -9.48 0.82 15.60
CA GLU A 38 -9.57 -0.44 16.35
C GLU A 38 -8.96 -1.61 15.57
N HIS A 39 -9.43 -1.85 14.35
CA HIS A 39 -9.12 -3.07 13.62
C HIS A 39 -7.90 -2.96 12.70
N GLY A 40 -7.49 -1.75 12.31
CA GLY A 40 -6.45 -1.53 11.32
C GLY A 40 -6.87 -2.01 9.92
N VAL A 41 -5.89 -2.38 9.11
CA VAL A 41 -6.09 -2.87 7.72
C VAL A 41 -5.18 -4.06 7.40
N ARG A 42 -5.57 -4.81 6.36
CA ARG A 42 -4.72 -5.79 5.67
C ARG A 42 -4.87 -5.57 4.17
N TYR A 43 -3.78 -5.69 3.43
CA TYR A 43 -3.80 -5.60 1.98
C TYR A 43 -3.65 -6.99 1.38
N VAL A 44 -4.53 -7.30 0.43
CA VAL A 44 -4.44 -8.49 -0.40
C VAL A 44 -4.04 -8.05 -1.80
N ARG A 45 -2.97 -8.63 -2.34
CA ARG A 45 -2.52 -8.35 -3.72
C ARG A 45 -2.20 -9.66 -4.44
N VAL A 46 -2.38 -9.67 -5.75
CA VAL A 46 -1.85 -10.73 -6.61
C VAL A 46 -0.72 -10.12 -7.43
N LEU A 47 0.49 -10.65 -7.23
CA LEU A 47 1.69 -10.24 -7.94
C LEU A 47 1.92 -11.25 -9.08
N PRO A 48 1.94 -10.81 -10.35
CA PRO A 48 2.14 -11.72 -11.48
C PRO A 48 3.57 -12.28 -11.53
N ASP A 49 3.79 -13.30 -12.35
CA ASP A 49 5.14 -13.82 -12.65
C ASP A 49 5.94 -12.91 -13.59
N GLU A 50 5.24 -12.13 -14.43
CA GLU A 50 5.82 -11.23 -15.43
C GLU A 50 5.24 -9.82 -15.33
N TYR A 51 5.91 -8.86 -15.95
CA TYR A 51 5.39 -7.50 -16.03
C TYR A 51 4.11 -7.43 -16.86
N ASP A 52 3.02 -6.97 -16.25
CA ASP A 52 1.77 -6.68 -16.92
C ASP A 52 1.59 -5.17 -17.09
N ALA A 53 1.92 -4.67 -18.29
CA ALA A 53 1.79 -3.26 -18.62
C ALA A 53 0.33 -2.77 -18.70
N THR A 54 -0.64 -3.68 -18.71
CA THR A 54 -2.08 -3.33 -18.72
C THR A 54 -2.63 -3.12 -17.32
N SER A 55 -1.90 -3.55 -16.28
CA SER A 55 -2.31 -3.44 -14.88
C SER A 55 -1.58 -2.29 -14.18
N PRO A 56 -2.29 -1.43 -13.42
CA PRO A 56 -1.66 -0.37 -12.62
C PRO A 56 -0.78 -0.93 -11.49
N ILE A 57 -0.88 -2.23 -11.19
CA ILE A 57 -0.09 -2.94 -10.18
C ILE A 57 0.61 -4.18 -10.77
N GLY A 58 0.89 -4.19 -12.07
CA GLY A 58 1.46 -5.34 -12.80
C GLY A 58 2.95 -5.61 -12.59
N LYS A 59 3.54 -5.17 -11.46
CA LYS A 59 4.93 -5.47 -11.13
C LYS A 59 5.03 -6.92 -10.64
N PRO A 60 5.93 -7.75 -11.18
CA PRO A 60 6.02 -9.15 -10.78
C PRO A 60 6.58 -9.32 -9.36
N TRP A 61 6.38 -10.50 -8.77
CA TRP A 61 6.78 -10.75 -7.38
C TRP A 61 8.30 -10.69 -7.19
N GLN A 62 9.09 -11.18 -8.16
CA GLN A 62 10.56 -11.12 -8.14
C GLN A 62 11.03 -9.68 -7.97
N ALA A 63 10.48 -8.78 -8.79
CA ALA A 63 10.83 -7.36 -8.74
C ALA A 63 10.24 -6.66 -7.50
N THR A 64 9.11 -7.14 -6.97
CA THR A 64 8.47 -6.57 -5.79
C THR A 64 9.27 -6.85 -4.52
N PHE A 65 9.80 -8.06 -4.39
CA PHE A 65 10.61 -8.47 -3.24
C PHE A 65 12.13 -8.33 -3.47
N GLU A 66 12.55 -7.98 -4.69
CA GLU A 66 13.96 -7.87 -5.11
C GLU A 66 14.73 -9.20 -4.96
N VAL A 67 14.11 -10.29 -5.42
CA VAL A 67 14.57 -11.67 -5.27
C VAL A 67 14.58 -12.42 -6.59
N ASN A 68 15.27 -13.55 -6.66
CA ASN A 68 15.40 -14.36 -7.87
C ASN A 68 14.73 -15.75 -7.77
N SER A 69 14.30 -16.16 -6.57
CA SER A 69 13.68 -17.47 -6.33
C SER A 69 12.45 -17.36 -5.44
N ARG A 70 11.60 -18.40 -5.48
CA ARG A 70 10.41 -18.48 -4.63
C ARG A 70 10.81 -18.55 -3.16
N GLU A 71 11.85 -19.30 -2.84
CA GLU A 71 12.35 -19.48 -1.48
C GLU A 71 12.83 -18.16 -0.87
N GLU A 72 13.50 -17.31 -1.66
CA GLU A 72 13.88 -15.96 -1.25
C GLU A 72 12.65 -15.07 -1.02
N ALA A 73 11.64 -15.15 -1.91
CA ALA A 73 10.38 -14.41 -1.76
C ALA A 73 9.63 -14.84 -0.49
N GLU A 74 9.55 -16.13 -0.22
CA GLU A 74 8.92 -16.70 0.98
C GLU A 74 9.63 -16.25 2.25
N ALA A 75 10.96 -16.23 2.26
CA ALA A 75 11.74 -15.71 3.38
C ALA A 75 11.47 -14.23 3.63
N ALA A 76 11.41 -13.41 2.56
CA ALA A 76 11.09 -11.99 2.65
C ALA A 76 9.65 -11.75 3.17
N MET A 77 8.66 -12.46 2.62
CA MET A 77 7.27 -12.37 3.06
C MET A 77 7.10 -12.82 4.51
N ALA A 78 7.79 -13.88 4.93
CA ALA A 78 7.79 -14.34 6.31
C ALA A 78 8.40 -13.29 7.27
N ALA A 79 9.53 -12.67 6.90
CA ALA A 79 10.17 -11.64 7.69
C ALA A 79 9.25 -10.43 7.93
N ASP A 80 8.44 -10.07 6.93
CA ASP A 80 7.46 -8.99 7.03
C ASP A 80 6.14 -9.38 7.72
N GLY A 81 5.97 -10.67 8.04
CA GLY A 81 4.76 -11.23 8.67
C GLY A 81 3.57 -11.32 7.72
N MET A 82 3.83 -11.48 6.42
CA MET A 82 2.79 -11.70 5.42
C MET A 82 2.38 -13.17 5.38
N SER A 83 1.18 -13.44 4.86
CA SER A 83 0.79 -14.77 4.38
C SER A 83 0.67 -14.75 2.85
N TRP A 84 0.83 -15.91 2.22
CA TRP A 84 0.79 -16.01 0.77
C TRP A 84 0.26 -17.34 0.26
N GLU A 85 -0.11 -17.35 -1.01
CA GLU A 85 -0.59 -18.50 -1.77
C GLU A 85 -0.03 -18.39 -3.20
N TRP A 86 0.76 -19.37 -3.62
CA TRP A 86 1.23 -19.46 -5.00
C TRP A 86 0.08 -19.86 -5.92
N LEU A 87 -0.05 -19.16 -7.04
CA LEU A 87 -1.03 -19.37 -8.09
C LEU A 87 -0.33 -19.84 -9.38
N GLU A 88 -1.11 -20.23 -10.38
CA GLU A 88 -0.58 -20.68 -11.68
C GLU A 88 0.18 -19.60 -12.46
N GLY A 89 -0.04 -18.32 -12.14
CA GLY A 89 0.62 -17.17 -12.81
C GLY A 89 1.11 -16.08 -11.86
N GLY A 90 1.45 -16.44 -10.62
CA GLY A 90 1.98 -15.48 -9.65
C GLY A 90 1.76 -15.89 -8.20
N VAL A 91 1.70 -14.90 -7.30
CA VAL A 91 1.48 -15.11 -5.86
C VAL A 91 0.43 -14.14 -5.33
N ARG A 92 -0.52 -14.67 -4.58
CA ARG A 92 -1.42 -13.87 -3.76
C ARG A 92 -0.79 -13.64 -2.40
N THR A 93 -0.62 -12.39 -1.99
CA THR A 93 -0.05 -12.01 -0.69
C THR A 93 -1.08 -11.29 0.16
N THR A 94 -0.99 -11.47 1.48
CA THR A 94 -1.79 -10.77 2.48
C THR A 94 -0.87 -10.23 3.57
N THR A 95 -0.90 -8.92 3.82
CA THR A 95 -0.08 -8.33 4.87
C THR A 95 -0.56 -8.74 6.27
N LYS A 96 0.33 -8.63 7.27
CA LYS A 96 -0.12 -8.53 8.68
C LYS A 96 -1.10 -7.38 8.87
N ARG A 97 -1.76 -7.33 10.03
CA ARG A 97 -2.53 -6.16 10.45
C ARG A 97 -1.59 -4.96 10.52
N MET A 98 -1.92 -3.90 9.79
CA MET A 98 -1.25 -2.60 9.83
C MET A 98 -2.18 -1.57 10.45
N ASP A 99 -1.62 -0.59 11.14
CA ASP A 99 -2.42 0.52 11.67
C ASP A 99 -2.93 1.39 10.52
N ALA A 100 -4.22 1.73 10.58
CA ALA A 100 -4.86 2.56 9.54
C ALA A 100 -4.67 4.06 9.83
N LEU A 101 -4.57 4.44 11.10
CA LEU A 101 -4.32 5.79 11.55
C LEU A 101 -3.08 5.74 12.45
N VAL A 102 -2.12 6.61 12.18
CA VAL A 102 -0.81 6.64 12.86
C VAL A 102 -0.61 8.02 13.45
N THR A 103 0.18 8.15 14.51
CA THR A 103 0.58 9.44 15.06
C THR A 103 1.93 9.85 14.49
N ASP A 104 2.01 11.06 13.92
CA ASP A 104 3.28 11.62 13.42
C ASP A 104 4.17 12.17 14.55
N GLU A 105 5.39 12.59 14.21
CA GLU A 105 6.36 13.14 15.17
C GLU A 105 5.88 14.43 15.86
N ALA A 106 4.91 15.14 15.27
CA ALA A 106 4.30 16.33 15.84
C ALA A 106 3.06 16.00 16.70
N GLY A 107 2.77 14.72 16.95
CA GLY A 107 1.63 14.27 17.75
C GLY A 107 0.28 14.34 17.04
N ARG A 108 0.26 14.49 15.71
CA ARG A 108 -0.98 14.55 14.93
C ARG A 108 -1.32 13.16 14.40
N GLU A 109 -2.60 12.81 14.48
CA GLU A 109 -3.10 11.63 13.78
C GLU A 109 -3.06 11.87 12.25
N ILE A 110 -2.53 10.91 11.50
CA ILE A 110 -2.35 10.93 10.05
C ILE A 110 -3.00 9.70 9.41
N PHE A 111 -3.58 9.90 8.22
CA PHE A 111 -4.10 8.84 7.36
C PHE A 111 -2.94 8.21 6.57
N PHE A 112 -2.21 7.29 7.20
CA PHE A 112 -1.01 6.67 6.63
C PHE A 112 -1.29 5.22 6.19
N ASN A 113 -2.19 5.10 5.22
CA ASN A 113 -2.62 3.83 4.67
C ASN A 113 -2.94 3.99 3.16
N SER A 114 -3.33 2.89 2.50
CA SER A 114 -3.64 2.84 1.06
C SER A 114 -5.04 2.27 0.82
N ILE A 115 -6.00 2.62 1.67
CA ILE A 115 -7.42 2.35 1.42
C ILE A 115 -7.86 3.25 0.24
N ILE A 116 -8.49 2.64 -0.76
CA ILE A 116 -9.09 3.31 -1.94
C ILE A 116 -10.60 3.12 -1.86
#